data_AF-A0A7Y5EPV1-F1
#
_entry.id   AF-A0A7Y5EPV1-F1
#
_cell.length_a   1.000
_cell.length_b   1.000
_cell.length_c   1.000
_cell.angle_alpha   90.00
_cell.angle_beta   90.00
_cell.angle_gamma   90.00
#
_symmetry.space_group_name_H-M   'P 1'
#
loop_
_entity.id
_entity.type
_entity.pdbx_description
1 polymer ?
#
loop_
_entity_poly.entity_id
_entity_poly.type
_entity_poly.pdbx_seq_one_letter_code
_entity_poly.pdbx_strand_id
1 'polypeptide(L)'
;MNIRLIGLVFLLTGLAAWGQIDVPSDGSDGDLNPGAGTLTIDLSQAVPGQWDQAGTGAGVYDAAKWAVVFKYNSVNIPSGATVRFINHPSGAPVVWLVKETVSIAGTVDLSGGNAANLGSIAEPGPGGHRGGAAALFATVASGGFGPGGGLSASGTGNANAAGRFGDVRPYGNAQIVPLIGGSGGGGRTDATHDGSAGGGAILIACRNTVTVTGTVRSIAGTSSVYLGSGGAVRILANAIDGTSAGLIDTGSRGAVGRIRLEANSINGVVRRTPAASEAAPDSPPLIWPPDNAPSVKVVSIGGASAPNDPRGSLNLGGQDVTLTGGGPVTVRVEARNVPRNWAVVVYAVPRHGQRFEVQAIRVSGDTPLSIWEAQLTLPPGAGVIQARAYRP
;
A
#
# COMPACT_ATOMS: atom_id res chain seq x y z
N MET A 1 -58.19 -34.02 39.16
CA MET A 1 -57.70 -32.65 39.46
C MET A 1 -56.51 -32.40 38.55
N ASN A 2 -56.65 -31.47 37.60
CA ASN A 2 -55.66 -31.21 36.56
C ASN A 2 -54.45 -30.45 37.12
N ILE A 3 -53.27 -30.95 36.77
CA ILE A 3 -51.93 -30.40 37.09
C ILE A 3 -51.74 -29.06 36.40
N ARG A 4 -51.04 -28.12 37.06
CA ARG A 4 -50.34 -27.02 36.37
C ARG A 4 -48.93 -26.88 36.93
N LEU A 5 -47.95 -27.41 36.19
CA LEU A 5 -46.55 -27.02 36.34
C LEU A 5 -46.38 -25.66 35.64
N ILE A 6 -45.90 -24.66 36.37
CA ILE A 6 -45.50 -23.37 35.81
C ILE A 6 -44.00 -23.46 35.53
N GLY A 7 -43.65 -23.60 34.25
CA GLY A 7 -42.26 -23.48 33.80
C GLY A 7 -41.92 -22.02 33.54
N LEU A 8 -40.89 -21.50 34.21
CA LEU A 8 -40.33 -20.17 33.97
C LEU A 8 -39.27 -20.29 32.86
N VAL A 9 -39.49 -19.64 31.72
CA VAL A 9 -38.49 -19.51 30.65
C VAL A 9 -37.90 -18.10 30.75
N PHE A 10 -36.59 -18.00 30.93
CA PHE A 10 -35.85 -16.74 30.81
C PHE A 10 -35.02 -16.76 29.53
N LEU A 11 -35.11 -15.70 28.73
CA LEU A 11 -34.21 -15.43 27.62
C LEU A 11 -33.17 -14.43 28.11
N LEU A 12 -31.92 -14.86 28.31
CA LEU A 12 -30.80 -13.93 28.47
C LEU A 12 -30.40 -13.41 27.07
N THR A 13 -30.89 -12.23 26.69
CA THR A 13 -30.25 -11.46 25.62
C THR A 13 -29.06 -10.72 26.22
N GLY A 14 -27.90 -11.37 26.28
CA GLY A 14 -26.66 -10.67 26.55
C GLY A 14 -26.38 -9.73 25.37
N LEU A 15 -26.54 -8.42 25.55
CA LEU A 15 -25.88 -7.47 24.67
C LEU A 15 -24.38 -7.70 24.86
N ALA A 16 -23.69 -8.16 23.81
CA ALA A 16 -22.25 -8.16 23.81
C ALA A 16 -21.79 -6.70 23.98
N ALA A 17 -21.33 -6.34 25.16
CA ALA A 17 -20.64 -5.07 25.39
C ALA A 17 -19.23 -5.25 24.82
N TRP A 18 -19.03 -4.81 23.58
CA TRP A 18 -17.70 -4.76 22.98
C TRP A 18 -16.90 -3.67 23.71
N GLY A 19 -15.68 -3.99 24.12
CA GLY A 19 -14.76 -2.98 24.63
C GLY A 19 -14.49 -1.94 23.55
N GLN A 20 -14.44 -0.66 23.93
CA GLN A 20 -14.05 0.41 23.02
C GLN A 20 -12.66 0.09 22.46
N ILE A 21 -12.50 0.26 21.15
CA ILE A 21 -11.19 0.10 20.52
C ILE A 21 -10.22 1.13 21.08
N ASP A 22 -9.05 0.68 21.53
CA ASP A 22 -7.99 1.58 21.98
C ASP A 22 -7.03 1.90 20.83
N VAL A 23 -7.31 3.01 20.14
CA VAL A 23 -6.45 3.52 19.07
C VAL A 23 -5.37 4.42 19.70
N PRO A 24 -4.07 4.18 19.44
CA PRO A 24 -2.96 4.92 20.06
C PRO A 24 -2.76 6.32 19.45
N SER A 25 -3.77 7.18 19.57
CA SER A 25 -3.71 8.60 19.18
C SER A 25 -3.75 9.50 20.41
N ASP A 26 -2.77 10.40 20.52
CA ASP A 26 -2.71 11.44 21.55
C ASP A 26 -3.37 12.76 21.11
N GLY A 27 -3.75 12.89 19.84
CA GLY A 27 -4.36 14.10 19.28
C GLY A 27 -3.37 15.24 19.00
N SER A 28 -2.07 14.96 19.04
CA SER A 28 -0.97 15.91 18.87
C SER A 28 -0.96 16.66 17.52
N ASP A 29 -1.51 16.08 16.45
CA ASP A 29 -1.65 16.74 15.15
C ASP A 29 -2.94 17.59 15.03
N GLY A 30 -3.71 17.73 16.12
CA GLY A 30 -4.92 18.57 16.16
C GLY A 30 -6.11 17.98 15.38
N ASP A 31 -7.00 18.85 14.90
CA ASP A 31 -8.14 18.46 14.07
C ASP A 31 -7.84 18.64 12.58
N LEU A 32 -8.21 17.65 11.76
CA LEU A 32 -8.23 17.81 10.31
C LEU A 32 -9.62 18.23 9.85
N ASN A 33 -9.81 19.53 9.60
CA ASN A 33 -11.09 20.11 9.20
C ASN A 33 -10.93 21.12 8.05
N PRO A 34 -10.66 20.66 6.81
CA PRO A 34 -10.52 21.55 5.66
C PRO A 34 -11.82 22.28 5.31
N GLY A 35 -11.69 23.50 4.79
CA GLY A 35 -12.78 24.20 4.12
C GLY A 35 -13.12 23.59 2.75
N ALA A 36 -14.11 24.16 2.07
CA ALA A 36 -14.44 23.77 0.70
C ALA A 36 -13.24 23.98 -0.25
N GLY A 37 -13.11 23.12 -1.26
CA GLY A 37 -11.97 23.13 -2.18
C GLY A 37 -11.00 21.98 -1.92
N THR A 38 -9.76 22.11 -2.39
CA THR A 38 -8.73 21.07 -2.24
C THR A 38 -7.68 21.46 -1.20
N LEU A 39 -7.55 20.65 -0.15
CA LEU A 39 -6.41 20.66 0.75
C LEU A 39 -5.40 19.61 0.25
N THR A 40 -4.16 20.02 0.00
CA THR A 40 -3.06 19.10 -0.32
C THR A 40 -2.13 19.01 0.88
N ILE A 41 -2.04 17.82 1.48
CA ILE A 41 -1.11 17.52 2.57
C ILE A 41 0.23 17.10 1.95
N ASP A 42 1.29 17.84 2.24
CA ASP A 42 2.63 17.50 1.78
C ASP A 42 3.32 16.54 2.75
N LEU A 43 3.36 15.26 2.40
CA LEU A 43 3.97 14.23 3.25
C LEU A 43 5.50 14.36 3.31
N SER A 44 6.14 15.13 2.42
CA SER A 44 7.57 15.39 2.51
C SER A 44 7.96 16.22 3.74
N GLN A 45 6.98 16.90 4.36
CA GLN A 45 7.16 17.70 5.57
C GLN A 45 7.07 16.88 6.86
N ALA A 46 6.75 15.58 6.77
CA ALA A 46 6.68 14.71 7.94
C ALA A 46 8.05 14.61 8.63
N VAL A 47 8.06 14.76 9.95
CA VAL A 47 9.30 14.73 10.73
C VAL A 47 9.74 13.27 10.94
N PRO A 48 11.01 12.92 10.66
CA PRO A 48 11.51 11.58 10.96
C PRO A 48 11.43 11.25 12.46
N GLY A 49 10.93 10.07 12.81
CA GLY A 49 10.99 9.56 14.18
C GLY A 49 10.16 8.30 14.37
N GLN A 50 9.77 7.99 15.62
CA GLN A 50 8.98 6.80 15.92
C GLN A 50 7.48 7.09 15.76
N TRP A 51 6.74 6.18 15.13
CA TRP A 51 5.32 6.37 14.84
C TRP A 51 4.44 6.70 16.07
N ASP A 52 4.87 6.28 17.26
CA ASP A 52 4.18 6.44 18.55
C ASP A 52 4.57 7.72 19.32
N GLN A 53 5.52 8.51 18.82
CA GLN A 53 5.83 9.84 19.36
C GLN A 53 4.80 10.91 18.97
N ALA A 54 4.66 11.98 19.75
CA ALA A 54 3.76 13.09 19.41
C ALA A 54 4.06 13.65 17.99
N GLY A 55 2.99 13.94 17.25
CA GLY A 55 3.02 14.60 15.96
C GLY A 55 3.39 16.08 16.04
N THR A 56 3.56 16.69 14.88
CA THR A 56 4.07 18.06 14.70
C THR A 56 3.10 18.95 13.90
N GLY A 57 1.91 18.44 13.58
CA GLY A 57 0.97 19.01 12.62
C GLY A 57 1.21 18.57 11.18
N ALA A 58 2.42 18.10 10.85
CA ALA A 58 2.80 17.55 9.54
C ALA A 58 2.95 16.03 9.53
N GLY A 59 2.64 15.36 10.65
CA GLY A 59 2.82 13.93 10.85
C GLY A 59 4.27 13.51 11.10
N VAL A 60 4.45 12.23 11.42
CA VAL A 60 5.74 11.60 11.71
C VAL A 60 6.04 10.53 10.66
N TYR A 61 7.21 10.58 10.04
CA TYR A 61 7.71 9.51 9.19
C TYR A 61 8.54 8.52 10.01
N ASP A 62 8.08 7.27 10.06
CA ASP A 62 8.81 6.16 10.68
C ASP A 62 9.38 5.23 9.60
N ALA A 63 10.70 5.19 9.47
CA ALA A 63 11.39 4.36 8.49
C ALA A 63 11.32 2.85 8.79
N ALA A 64 11.18 2.44 10.06
CA ALA A 64 11.05 1.04 10.43
C ALA A 64 9.65 0.50 10.13
N LYS A 65 8.63 1.36 10.21
CA LYS A 65 7.25 1.02 9.81
C LYS A 65 6.96 1.32 8.34
N TRP A 66 7.77 2.16 7.71
CA TRP A 66 7.56 2.74 6.38
C TRP A 66 6.15 3.34 6.28
N ALA A 67 5.89 4.41 7.04
CA ALA A 67 4.61 5.10 7.05
C ALA A 67 4.75 6.55 7.51
N VAL A 68 3.87 7.42 7.01
CA VAL A 68 3.64 8.74 7.60
C VAL A 68 2.39 8.68 8.48
N VAL A 69 2.56 8.91 9.78
CA VAL A 69 1.53 8.76 10.80
C VAL A 69 1.07 10.12 11.30
N PHE A 70 -0.24 10.33 11.27
CA PHE A 70 -0.91 11.48 11.87
C PHE A 70 -1.74 11.03 13.08
N LYS A 71 -1.70 11.80 14.16
CA LYS A 71 -2.45 11.61 15.40
C LYS A 71 -3.43 12.75 15.60
N TYR A 72 -4.60 12.60 14.98
CA TYR A 72 -5.64 13.62 15.05
C TYR A 72 -6.54 13.44 16.29
N ASN A 73 -7.03 14.57 16.81
CA ASN A 73 -8.17 14.60 17.74
C ASN A 73 -9.42 14.10 16.99
N SER A 74 -9.80 14.81 15.94
CA SER A 74 -10.90 14.45 15.05
C SER A 74 -10.55 14.69 13.57
N VAL A 75 -11.31 14.05 12.67
CA VAL A 75 -11.23 14.31 11.23
C VAL A 75 -12.63 14.61 10.71
N ASN A 76 -12.81 15.76 10.07
CA ASN A 76 -14.04 16.14 9.40
C ASN A 76 -13.73 16.67 8.00
N ILE A 77 -14.02 15.88 6.97
CA ILE A 77 -13.90 16.29 5.57
C ILE A 77 -15.30 16.65 5.07
N PRO A 78 -15.69 17.94 5.08
CA PRO A 78 -17.05 18.34 4.72
C PRO A 78 -17.33 18.13 3.23
N SER A 79 -18.61 18.13 2.86
CA SER A 79 -19.01 18.11 1.44
C SER A 79 -18.38 19.29 0.69
N GLY A 80 -17.90 19.04 -0.53
CA GLY A 80 -17.17 20.03 -1.33
C GLY A 80 -15.69 20.19 -0.97
N ALA A 81 -15.20 19.55 0.09
CA ALA A 81 -13.77 19.46 0.39
C ALA A 81 -13.14 18.20 -0.24
N THR A 82 -11.89 18.32 -0.68
CA THR A 82 -11.05 17.21 -1.14
C THR A 82 -9.70 17.26 -0.43
N VAL A 83 -9.29 16.16 0.21
CA VAL A 83 -7.93 15.98 0.72
C VAL A 83 -7.12 15.18 -0.28
N ARG A 84 -5.97 15.71 -0.70
CA ARG A 84 -4.97 15.05 -1.55
C ARG A 84 -3.61 15.04 -0.84
N PHE A 85 -2.67 14.28 -1.39
CA PHE A 85 -1.33 14.15 -0.83
C PHE A 85 -0.24 14.40 -1.88
N ILE A 86 0.84 15.05 -1.46
CA ILE A 86 2.15 14.93 -2.11
C ILE A 86 2.90 13.81 -1.41
N ASN A 87 3.59 12.95 -2.17
CA ASN A 87 4.28 11.80 -1.60
C ASN A 87 5.47 12.21 -0.72
N HIS A 88 5.68 11.46 0.36
CA HIS A 88 6.95 11.49 1.07
C HIS A 88 8.05 10.89 0.16
N PRO A 89 9.30 11.37 0.20
CA PRO A 89 10.37 10.87 -0.69
C PRO A 89 10.68 9.37 -0.59
N SER A 90 10.29 8.69 0.50
CA SER A 90 10.40 7.22 0.60
C SER A 90 9.24 6.45 -0.04
N GLY A 91 8.21 7.16 -0.53
CA GLY A 91 6.99 6.57 -1.08
C GLY A 91 6.03 6.01 -0.02
N ALA A 92 6.22 6.33 1.26
CA ALA A 92 5.45 5.77 2.36
C ALA A 92 3.92 6.03 2.29
N PRO A 93 3.08 5.08 2.75
CA PRO A 93 1.64 5.22 2.89
C PRO A 93 1.25 6.17 4.03
N VAL A 94 -0.05 6.47 4.10
CA VAL A 94 -0.64 7.35 5.13
C VAL A 94 -1.31 6.53 6.23
N VAL A 95 -1.10 6.90 7.48
CA VAL A 95 -1.83 6.35 8.63
C VAL A 95 -2.45 7.48 9.42
N TRP A 96 -3.76 7.42 9.62
CA TRP A 96 -4.50 8.30 10.52
C TRP A 96 -4.87 7.52 11.77
N LEU A 97 -4.37 7.95 12.91
CA LEU A 97 -4.77 7.51 14.24
C LEU A 97 -5.65 8.62 14.83
N VAL A 98 -6.92 8.33 15.06
CA VAL A 98 -7.93 9.34 15.42
C VAL A 98 -8.55 9.03 16.76
N LYS A 99 -8.43 9.98 17.69
CA LYS A 99 -8.87 9.83 19.09
C LYS A 99 -10.39 9.85 19.24
N GLU A 100 -11.07 10.68 18.47
CA GLU A 100 -12.52 10.83 18.52
C GLU A 100 -13.18 10.18 17.31
N THR A 101 -13.74 10.97 16.39
CA THR A 101 -14.52 10.50 15.24
C THR A 101 -13.91 10.94 13.91
N VAL A 102 -14.21 10.17 12.86
CA VAL A 102 -13.91 10.53 11.47
C VAL A 102 -15.21 10.69 10.69
N SER A 103 -15.41 11.83 10.05
CA SER A 103 -16.51 12.11 9.13
C SER A 103 -15.96 12.47 7.76
N ILE A 104 -16.33 11.70 6.72
CA ILE A 104 -15.91 11.93 5.34
C ILE A 104 -17.17 12.11 4.49
N ALA A 105 -17.61 13.37 4.36
CA ALA A 105 -18.67 13.79 3.45
C ALA A 105 -18.14 14.33 2.11
N GLY A 106 -16.90 14.83 2.11
CA GLY A 106 -16.15 15.22 0.92
C GLY A 106 -15.38 14.05 0.30
N THR A 107 -14.16 14.33 -0.19
CA THR A 107 -13.30 13.32 -0.82
C THR A 107 -11.94 13.22 -0.12
N VAL A 108 -11.46 12.00 0.12
CA VAL A 108 -10.05 11.71 0.40
C VAL A 108 -9.48 10.97 -0.81
N ASP A 109 -8.50 11.55 -1.50
CA ASP A 109 -7.97 11.02 -2.75
C ASP A 109 -6.47 10.70 -2.66
N LEU A 110 -6.16 9.41 -2.78
CA LEU A 110 -4.81 8.83 -2.83
C LEU A 110 -4.53 8.21 -4.21
N SER A 111 -5.24 8.63 -5.26
CA SER A 111 -5.11 7.99 -6.58
C SER A 111 -3.75 8.23 -7.22
N GLY A 112 -3.29 7.24 -7.99
CA GLY A 112 -2.06 7.32 -8.76
C GLY A 112 -2.16 8.27 -9.95
N GLY A 113 -1.02 8.77 -10.40
CA GLY A 113 -0.87 9.62 -11.58
C GLY A 113 -1.14 8.87 -12.88
N ASN A 114 -1.76 9.59 -13.82
CA ASN A 114 -1.98 9.12 -15.18
C ASN A 114 -0.67 8.83 -15.90
N ALA A 115 -0.72 7.97 -16.91
CA ALA A 115 0.38 7.86 -17.87
C ALA A 115 0.66 9.24 -18.48
N ALA A 116 1.91 9.66 -18.45
CA ALA A 116 2.36 10.93 -19.01
C ALA A 116 2.93 10.74 -20.42
N ASN A 117 3.36 11.85 -21.04
CA ASN A 117 4.14 11.82 -22.27
C ASN A 117 5.49 11.13 -22.04
N LEU A 118 6.01 10.55 -23.12
CA LEU A 118 7.26 9.78 -23.20
C LEU A 118 8.40 10.29 -22.30
N GLY A 119 8.91 9.38 -21.47
CA GLY A 119 10.09 9.62 -20.62
C GLY A 119 9.74 10.11 -19.22
N SER A 120 8.45 10.28 -18.92
CA SER A 120 7.95 10.66 -17.60
C SER A 120 7.27 9.48 -16.92
N ILE A 121 7.87 9.03 -15.82
CA ILE A 121 7.34 7.91 -15.05
C ILE A 121 6.23 8.43 -14.14
N ALA A 122 5.01 7.93 -14.34
CA ALA A 122 3.85 8.33 -13.54
C ALA A 122 4.09 8.10 -12.03
N GLU A 123 3.82 9.14 -11.24
CA GLU A 123 3.93 9.12 -9.78
C GLU A 123 2.73 8.40 -9.15
N PRO A 124 2.94 7.48 -8.20
CA PRO A 124 1.83 6.83 -7.50
C PRO A 124 1.20 7.73 -6.45
N GLY A 125 0.06 7.29 -5.89
CA GLY A 125 -0.37 7.82 -4.60
C GLY A 125 0.54 7.35 -3.45
N PRO A 126 0.43 7.92 -2.25
CA PRO A 126 1.27 7.53 -1.09
C PRO A 126 1.20 6.03 -0.82
N GLY A 127 2.32 5.33 -0.68
CA GLY A 127 2.35 3.88 -0.49
C GLY A 127 2.17 3.04 -1.77
N GLY A 128 1.84 3.67 -2.90
CA GLY A 128 1.75 3.02 -4.21
C GLY A 128 3.08 3.01 -4.96
N HIS A 129 3.08 2.45 -6.18
CA HIS A 129 4.28 2.32 -7.00
C HIS A 129 4.11 2.88 -8.41
N ARG A 130 5.22 3.39 -8.92
CA ARG A 130 5.36 4.03 -10.23
C ARG A 130 5.01 3.12 -11.40
N GLY A 131 4.54 3.73 -12.50
CA GLY A 131 4.41 3.07 -13.80
C GLY A 131 5.75 2.85 -14.50
N GLY A 132 5.80 2.02 -15.54
CA GLY A 132 6.99 1.74 -16.34
C GLY A 132 7.20 2.75 -17.47
N ALA A 133 8.45 2.98 -17.84
CA ALA A 133 8.78 3.83 -18.99
C ALA A 133 8.50 3.13 -20.33
N ALA A 134 8.02 3.87 -21.32
CA ALA A 134 7.90 3.43 -22.70
C ALA A 134 9.28 3.16 -23.31
N ALA A 135 9.29 2.46 -24.45
CA ALA A 135 10.47 2.41 -25.29
C ALA A 135 10.80 3.82 -25.79
N LEU A 136 12.08 4.19 -25.75
CA LEU A 136 12.59 5.45 -26.32
C LEU A 136 13.78 5.14 -27.21
N PHE A 137 13.72 5.50 -28.48
CA PHE A 137 14.77 5.19 -29.46
C PHE A 137 15.12 3.69 -29.46
N ALA A 138 16.38 3.35 -29.15
CA ALA A 138 16.87 1.97 -29.07
C ALA A 138 16.65 1.31 -27.70
N THR A 139 15.99 1.98 -26.74
CA THR A 139 15.76 1.43 -25.40
C THR A 139 14.49 0.59 -25.34
N VAL A 140 14.51 -0.45 -24.51
CA VAL A 140 13.37 -1.34 -24.29
C VAL A 140 12.46 -0.75 -23.20
N ALA A 141 11.14 -0.85 -23.41
CA ALA A 141 10.15 -0.44 -22.43
C ALA A 141 10.27 -1.22 -21.11
N SER A 142 9.92 -0.57 -20.00
CA SER A 142 10.01 -1.12 -18.65
C SER A 142 8.68 -1.62 -18.11
N GLY A 143 8.74 -2.56 -17.16
CA GLY A 143 7.58 -2.96 -16.38
C GLY A 143 7.18 -1.92 -15.31
N GLY A 144 6.04 -2.13 -14.66
CA GLY A 144 5.68 -1.33 -13.49
C GLY A 144 6.58 -1.63 -12.29
N PHE A 145 6.88 -0.62 -11.48
CA PHE A 145 7.88 -0.72 -10.39
C PHE A 145 7.34 -1.30 -9.08
N GLY A 146 6.08 -1.73 -9.05
CA GLY A 146 5.50 -2.35 -7.85
C GLY A 146 5.58 -3.87 -7.83
N PRO A 147 5.36 -4.51 -6.67
CA PRO A 147 5.39 -5.96 -6.51
C PRO A 147 4.42 -6.72 -7.43
N GLY A 148 3.36 -6.03 -7.90
CA GLY A 148 2.39 -6.54 -8.87
C GLY A 148 2.45 -5.85 -10.24
N GLY A 149 3.55 -5.15 -10.56
CA GLY A 149 3.66 -4.36 -11.80
C GLY A 149 3.59 -5.21 -13.06
N GLY A 150 2.96 -4.70 -14.12
CA GLY A 150 2.88 -5.42 -15.40
C GLY A 150 4.23 -5.50 -16.13
N LEU A 151 4.38 -6.46 -17.07
CA LEU A 151 5.47 -6.46 -18.06
C LEU A 151 5.25 -5.32 -19.08
N SER A 152 6.29 -4.96 -19.84
CA SER A 152 6.09 -4.15 -21.04
C SER A 152 5.68 -5.02 -22.23
N ALA A 153 4.76 -4.54 -23.09
CA ALA A 153 4.26 -5.30 -24.24
C ALA A 153 4.09 -4.45 -25.51
N SER A 154 4.11 -5.14 -26.66
CA SER A 154 3.87 -4.60 -28.00
C SER A 154 2.42 -4.83 -28.44
N GLY A 155 1.73 -3.75 -28.86
CA GLY A 155 0.43 -3.83 -29.54
C GLY A 155 -0.79 -3.35 -28.74
N THR A 156 -1.91 -3.20 -29.45
CA THR A 156 -3.27 -2.90 -28.94
C THR A 156 -3.87 -4.13 -28.25
N GLY A 157 -3.23 -4.63 -27.19
CA GLY A 157 -3.76 -5.69 -26.33
C GLY A 157 -4.54 -5.09 -25.16
N ASN A 158 -5.86 -5.21 -25.19
CA ASN A 158 -6.82 -4.68 -24.21
C ASN A 158 -6.39 -4.78 -22.73
N ALA A 159 -6.47 -3.64 -22.05
CA ALA A 159 -6.37 -3.45 -20.60
C ALA A 159 -7.58 -4.02 -19.80
N ASN A 160 -8.07 -5.20 -20.18
CA ASN A 160 -9.13 -5.94 -19.48
C ASN A 160 -8.66 -7.38 -19.26
N ALA A 161 -7.53 -7.53 -18.56
CA ALA A 161 -7.06 -8.82 -18.11
C ALA A 161 -6.62 -8.72 -16.65
N ALA A 162 -7.61 -8.50 -15.77
CA ALA A 162 -7.60 -9.24 -14.52
C ALA A 162 -7.36 -10.72 -14.88
N GLY A 163 -6.11 -11.19 -14.75
CA GLY A 163 -5.76 -12.60 -14.94
C GLY A 163 -4.92 -13.01 -16.16
N ARG A 164 -4.24 -12.13 -16.91
CA ARG A 164 -3.35 -12.59 -18.02
C ARG A 164 -1.92 -12.05 -18.11
N PHE A 165 -1.41 -11.40 -17.07
CA PHE A 165 0.01 -11.60 -16.73
C PHE A 165 0.06 -12.84 -15.82
N GLY A 166 0.16 -14.01 -16.45
CA GLY A 166 -0.05 -15.34 -15.87
C GLY A 166 0.89 -15.81 -14.76
N ASP A 167 1.54 -14.91 -14.03
CA ASP A 167 2.36 -15.22 -12.84
C ASP A 167 2.42 -14.05 -11.83
N VAL A 168 1.62 -12.98 -12.00
CA VAL A 168 1.63 -11.83 -11.09
C VAL A 168 0.78 -12.14 -9.87
N ARG A 169 1.44 -12.67 -8.83
CA ARG A 169 0.89 -12.80 -7.49
C ARG A 169 0.33 -11.43 -7.05
N PRO A 170 -0.96 -11.33 -6.67
CA PRO A 170 -1.54 -10.09 -6.15
C PRO A 170 -0.63 -9.49 -5.05
N TYR A 171 -0.28 -8.21 -5.14
CA TYR A 171 0.57 -7.53 -4.15
C TYR A 171 -0.17 -7.40 -2.82
N GLY A 172 0.43 -7.44 -1.63
CA GLY A 172 -0.33 -7.30 -0.37
C GLY A 172 -1.28 -8.48 -0.03
N ASN A 173 -2.13 -8.32 0.98
CA ASN A 173 -3.00 -9.38 1.52
C ASN A 173 -4.34 -8.82 2.03
N ALA A 174 -5.30 -9.69 2.36
CA ALA A 174 -6.64 -9.27 2.79
C ALA A 174 -6.65 -8.49 4.13
N GLN A 175 -5.66 -8.69 5.01
CA GLN A 175 -5.52 -7.89 6.23
C GLN A 175 -4.99 -6.48 5.95
N ILE A 176 -4.36 -6.26 4.79
CA ILE A 176 -3.67 -4.99 4.45
C ILE A 176 -2.63 -4.65 5.54
N VAL A 177 -1.89 -5.68 5.97
CA VAL A 177 -0.77 -5.57 6.91
C VAL A 177 0.43 -6.32 6.33
N PRO A 178 1.54 -5.66 5.96
CA PRO A 178 1.75 -4.20 6.01
C PRO A 178 0.86 -3.43 5.01
N LEU A 179 0.74 -2.12 5.24
CA LEU A 179 -0.02 -1.19 4.40
C LEU A 179 0.76 -0.91 3.10
N ILE A 180 0.34 -1.52 2.00
CA ILE A 180 0.99 -1.39 0.69
C ILE A 180 -0.05 -1.02 -0.37
N GLY A 181 0.25 -0.01 -1.18
CA GLY A 181 -0.59 0.46 -2.28
C GLY A 181 -0.37 -0.28 -3.59
N GLY A 182 -1.08 0.19 -4.62
CA GLY A 182 -1.10 -0.37 -5.96
C GLY A 182 0.26 -0.34 -6.65
N SER A 183 0.43 -1.27 -7.58
CA SER A 183 1.54 -1.28 -8.54
C SER A 183 1.17 -0.56 -9.83
N GLY A 184 2.12 0.16 -10.44
CA GLY A 184 1.93 0.78 -11.75
C GLY A 184 1.91 -0.23 -12.91
N GLY A 185 1.40 0.21 -14.07
CA GLY A 185 1.41 -0.53 -15.33
C GLY A 185 2.76 -0.44 -16.04
N GLY A 186 3.05 -1.33 -16.98
CA GLY A 186 4.27 -1.26 -17.82
C GLY A 186 4.19 -0.18 -18.90
N GLY A 187 5.33 0.23 -19.45
CA GLY A 187 5.38 1.14 -20.59
C GLY A 187 5.19 0.43 -21.93
N ARG A 188 4.86 1.21 -22.98
CA ARG A 188 4.64 0.68 -24.34
C ARG A 188 5.93 0.46 -25.09
N THR A 189 6.05 -0.67 -25.80
CA THR A 189 7.21 -0.92 -26.68
C THR A 189 7.13 -0.15 -28.01
N ASP A 190 5.97 0.40 -28.37
CA ASP A 190 5.77 1.21 -29.59
C ASP A 190 6.15 2.68 -29.41
N ALA A 191 6.77 3.03 -28.28
CA ALA A 191 7.24 4.38 -27.97
C ALA A 191 6.12 5.44 -28.01
N THR A 192 4.88 5.11 -27.63
CA THR A 192 3.79 6.10 -27.59
C THR A 192 3.37 6.55 -26.18
N HIS A 193 3.44 5.69 -25.16
CA HIS A 193 2.98 6.02 -23.81
C HIS A 193 3.73 5.27 -22.71
N ASP A 194 3.98 5.96 -21.59
CA ASP A 194 4.40 5.35 -20.34
C ASP A 194 3.24 4.60 -19.66
N GLY A 195 3.54 3.80 -18.63
CA GLY A 195 2.53 3.13 -17.80
C GLY A 195 1.95 4.07 -16.76
N SER A 196 0.66 3.89 -16.39
CA SER A 196 0.07 4.67 -15.29
C SER A 196 0.49 4.14 -13.92
N ALA A 197 0.41 4.98 -12.89
CA ALA A 197 0.83 4.60 -11.55
C ALA A 197 -0.25 3.87 -10.76
N GLY A 198 0.16 3.16 -9.71
CA GLY A 198 -0.75 2.53 -8.76
C GLY A 198 -1.39 3.50 -7.77
N GLY A 199 -2.58 3.17 -7.27
CA GLY A 199 -3.23 3.91 -6.19
C GLY A 199 -2.46 3.80 -4.88
N GLY A 200 -2.60 4.79 -3.99
CA GLY A 200 -1.95 4.82 -2.69
C GLY A 200 -2.54 3.87 -1.63
N ALA A 201 -2.10 3.98 -0.40
CA ALA A 201 -2.60 3.20 0.72
C ALA A 201 -2.81 4.06 1.95
N ILE A 202 -3.95 3.82 2.62
CA ILE A 202 -4.31 4.50 3.87
C ILE A 202 -4.87 3.52 4.90
N LEU A 203 -4.42 3.69 6.14
CA LEU A 203 -5.10 3.19 7.33
C LEU A 203 -5.81 4.35 8.02
N ILE A 204 -7.11 4.21 8.26
CA ILE A 204 -7.88 5.10 9.13
C ILE A 204 -8.26 4.29 10.38
N ALA A 205 -7.53 4.48 11.47
CA ALA A 205 -7.83 3.89 12.76
C ALA A 205 -8.50 4.95 13.65
N CYS A 206 -9.70 4.68 14.15
CA CYS A 206 -10.51 5.63 14.90
C CYS A 206 -11.07 4.98 16.16
N ARG A 207 -10.98 5.66 17.31
CA ARG A 207 -11.48 5.12 18.59
C ARG A 207 -12.99 4.88 18.57
N ASN A 208 -13.73 5.81 17.95
CA ASN A 208 -15.19 5.80 17.94
C ASN A 208 -15.71 5.38 16.56
N THR A 209 -16.35 6.29 15.84
CA THR A 209 -17.04 6.01 14.58
C THR A 209 -16.30 6.63 13.40
N VAL A 210 -16.18 5.85 12.32
CA VAL A 210 -15.82 6.35 10.98
C VAL A 210 -17.08 6.38 10.13
N THR A 211 -17.51 7.57 9.72
CA THR A 211 -18.69 7.78 8.88
C THR A 211 -18.26 8.18 7.46
N VAL A 212 -18.64 7.40 6.46
CA VAL A 212 -18.34 7.67 5.04
C VAL A 212 -19.64 7.93 4.27
N THR A 213 -19.87 9.19 3.92
CA THR A 213 -21.01 9.64 3.09
C THR A 213 -20.57 10.29 1.78
N GLY A 214 -19.29 10.63 1.68
CA GLY A 214 -18.58 11.06 0.47
C GLY A 214 -17.72 9.94 -0.11
N THR A 215 -16.49 10.24 -0.54
CA THR A 215 -15.62 9.27 -1.21
C THR A 215 -14.24 9.13 -0.55
N VAL A 216 -13.79 7.89 -0.36
CA VAL A 216 -12.38 7.55 -0.15
C VAL A 216 -11.89 6.85 -1.40
N ARG A 217 -10.98 7.48 -2.14
CA ARG A 217 -10.50 7.00 -3.44
C ARG A 217 -9.02 6.66 -3.38
N SER A 218 -8.67 5.45 -3.80
CA SER A 218 -7.30 5.03 -4.05
C SER A 218 -7.27 4.16 -5.31
N ILE A 219 -7.43 4.79 -6.46
CA ILE A 219 -7.43 4.09 -7.75
C ILE A 219 -6.10 4.30 -8.48
N ALA A 220 -5.84 3.47 -9.49
CA ALA A 220 -4.73 3.71 -10.40
C ALA A 220 -4.95 4.99 -11.22
N GLY A 221 -3.85 5.53 -11.74
CA GLY A 221 -3.95 6.50 -12.82
C GLY A 221 -4.50 5.87 -14.09
N THR A 222 -5.01 6.71 -14.98
CA THR A 222 -5.53 6.31 -16.28
C THR A 222 -4.42 6.20 -17.34
N SER A 223 -4.62 5.26 -18.26
CA SER A 223 -3.85 5.02 -19.49
C SER A 223 -4.80 4.39 -20.51
N SER A 224 -4.49 4.48 -21.79
CA SER A 224 -5.29 3.83 -22.84
C SER A 224 -5.19 2.30 -22.77
N VAL A 225 -4.07 1.75 -22.30
CA VAL A 225 -3.79 0.30 -22.37
C VAL A 225 -3.03 -0.27 -21.17
N TYR A 226 -2.12 0.47 -20.53
CA TYR A 226 -1.25 -0.09 -19.48
C TYR A 226 -1.55 0.55 -18.13
N LEU A 227 -2.49 -0.08 -17.45
CA LEU A 227 -3.13 0.46 -16.26
C LEU A 227 -2.46 -0.09 -15.01
N GLY A 228 -2.12 0.81 -14.10
CA GLY A 228 -1.81 0.45 -12.73
C GLY A 228 -2.98 -0.22 -12.02
N SER A 229 -2.71 -0.73 -10.84
CA SER A 229 -3.70 -1.30 -9.94
C SER A 229 -4.22 -0.27 -8.94
N GLY A 230 -5.48 -0.43 -8.52
CA GLY A 230 -5.99 0.34 -7.38
C GLY A 230 -5.18 0.02 -6.13
N GLY A 231 -5.27 0.87 -5.11
CA GLY A 231 -4.48 0.79 -3.90
C GLY A 231 -5.18 0.09 -2.74
N ALA A 232 -4.89 0.50 -1.50
CA ALA A 232 -5.40 -0.16 -0.31
C ALA A 232 -6.07 0.81 0.67
N VAL A 233 -7.29 0.51 1.10
CA VAL A 233 -7.98 1.28 2.13
C VAL A 233 -8.33 0.34 3.28
N ARG A 234 -7.76 0.61 4.46
CA ARG A 234 -8.06 -0.11 5.69
C ARG A 234 -8.73 0.85 6.67
N ILE A 235 -9.90 0.49 7.17
CA ILE A 235 -10.62 1.26 8.19
C ILE A 235 -10.77 0.37 9.42
N LEU A 236 -10.32 0.85 10.57
CA LEU A 236 -10.44 0.20 11.86
C LEU A 236 -11.14 1.15 12.83
N ALA A 237 -12.32 0.79 13.32
CA ALA A 237 -13.10 1.68 14.19
C ALA A 237 -14.09 0.93 15.08
N ASN A 238 -14.53 1.51 16.20
CA ASN A 238 -15.56 0.86 17.01
C ASN A 238 -16.85 0.66 16.20
N ALA A 239 -17.22 1.68 15.43
CA ALA A 239 -18.28 1.59 14.43
C ALA A 239 -17.84 2.16 13.07
N ILE A 240 -18.30 1.55 11.99
CA ILE A 240 -18.16 2.09 10.64
C ILE A 240 -19.56 2.31 10.08
N ASP A 241 -19.88 3.56 9.79
CA ASP A 241 -21.20 3.99 9.29
C ASP A 241 -21.08 4.58 7.87
N GLY A 242 -22.21 4.65 7.17
CA GLY A 242 -22.28 5.36 5.88
C GLY A 242 -23.62 5.27 5.17
N THR A 243 -23.75 6.02 4.09
CA THR A 243 -24.95 6.03 3.23
C THR A 243 -24.66 5.39 1.89
N SER A 244 -25.70 5.14 1.08
CA SER A 244 -25.56 4.66 -0.30
C SER A 244 -24.87 5.66 -1.23
N ALA A 245 -24.76 6.93 -0.83
CA ALA A 245 -23.95 7.93 -1.52
C ALA A 245 -22.45 7.79 -1.19
N GLY A 246 -22.12 7.24 -0.02
CA GLY A 246 -20.75 6.96 0.40
C GLY A 246 -20.08 5.91 -0.48
N LEU A 247 -18.81 6.10 -0.81
CA LEU A 247 -18.02 5.20 -1.64
C LEU A 247 -16.58 5.05 -1.13
N ILE A 248 -16.14 3.82 -0.96
CA ILE A 248 -14.73 3.46 -0.85
C ILE A 248 -14.32 2.79 -2.16
N ASP A 249 -13.48 3.46 -2.94
CA ASP A 249 -13.11 3.03 -4.30
C ASP A 249 -11.61 2.80 -4.41
N THR A 250 -11.25 1.52 -4.53
CA THR A 250 -9.92 1.05 -4.93
C THR A 250 -10.01 0.26 -6.24
N GLY A 251 -11.07 0.46 -7.01
CA GLY A 251 -11.24 -0.14 -8.32
C GLY A 251 -10.15 0.30 -9.29
N SER A 252 -9.81 -0.56 -10.24
CA SER A 252 -9.03 -0.18 -11.42
C SER A 252 -9.30 -1.17 -12.53
N ARG A 253 -9.18 -0.69 -13.76
CA ARG A 253 -9.21 -1.52 -14.98
C ARG A 253 -7.98 -2.42 -15.10
N GLY A 254 -6.84 -2.03 -14.51
CA GLY A 254 -5.61 -2.84 -14.51
C GLY A 254 -5.76 -4.06 -13.59
N ALA A 255 -5.74 -3.81 -12.28
CA ALA A 255 -6.16 -4.79 -11.27
C ALA A 255 -6.79 -4.05 -10.07
N VAL A 256 -7.81 -4.65 -9.47
CA VAL A 256 -8.47 -4.05 -8.31
C VAL A 256 -7.55 -4.00 -7.09
N GLY A 257 -7.75 -2.97 -6.26
CA GLY A 257 -7.11 -2.81 -4.97
C GLY A 257 -7.76 -3.63 -3.87
N ARG A 258 -7.58 -3.21 -2.62
CA ARG A 258 -8.13 -3.90 -1.44
C ARG A 258 -8.82 -2.94 -0.50
N ILE A 259 -9.93 -3.41 0.05
CA ILE A 259 -10.65 -2.74 1.13
C ILE A 259 -10.75 -3.70 2.31
N ARG A 260 -10.39 -3.22 3.49
CA ARG A 260 -10.51 -3.94 4.76
C ARG A 260 -11.27 -3.07 5.76
N LEU A 261 -12.32 -3.61 6.34
CA LEU A 261 -13.11 -2.96 7.39
C LEU A 261 -13.03 -3.81 8.66
N GLU A 262 -12.59 -3.20 9.76
CA GLU A 262 -12.47 -3.85 11.07
C GLU A 262 -13.26 -3.05 12.09
N ALA A 263 -14.39 -3.59 12.56
CA ALA A 263 -15.24 -2.89 13.52
C ALA A 263 -16.11 -3.81 14.36
N ASN A 264 -16.50 -3.32 15.55
CA ASN A 264 -17.48 -4.00 16.39
C ASN A 264 -18.89 -3.94 15.78
N SER A 265 -19.18 -2.87 15.01
CA SER A 265 -20.38 -2.75 14.20
C SER A 265 -20.09 -2.05 12.87
N ILE A 266 -20.55 -2.62 11.77
CA ILE A 266 -20.56 -1.96 10.45
C ILE A 266 -22.02 -1.70 10.10
N ASN A 267 -22.45 -0.44 10.22
CA ASN A 267 -23.83 -0.03 9.96
C ASN A 267 -23.92 0.79 8.66
N GLY A 268 -25.10 0.80 8.04
CA GLY A 268 -25.34 1.57 6.82
C GLY A 268 -24.91 0.88 5.52
N VAL A 269 -24.95 1.64 4.41
CA VAL A 269 -24.87 1.10 3.04
C VAL A 269 -23.75 1.76 2.23
N VAL A 270 -22.60 2.01 2.87
CA VAL A 270 -21.42 2.53 2.16
C VAL A 270 -21.03 1.59 1.03
N ARG A 271 -20.92 2.12 -0.20
CA ARG A 271 -20.54 1.36 -1.38
C ARG A 271 -19.05 1.07 -1.37
N ARG A 272 -18.66 -0.09 -1.89
CA ARG A 272 -17.28 -0.59 -1.83
C ARG A 272 -16.92 -1.22 -3.17
N THR A 273 -15.84 -0.75 -3.77
CA THR A 273 -15.33 -1.25 -5.04
C THR A 273 -13.83 -1.49 -4.92
N PRO A 274 -13.34 -2.74 -4.88
CA PRO A 274 -14.07 -4.01 -4.90
C PRO A 274 -14.78 -4.30 -3.56
N ALA A 275 -15.36 -5.49 -3.41
CA ALA A 275 -15.91 -5.93 -2.13
C ALA A 275 -14.84 -5.89 -1.02
N ALA A 276 -15.24 -5.42 0.17
CA ALA A 276 -14.34 -5.38 1.31
C ALA A 276 -14.23 -6.74 2.00
N SER A 277 -13.06 -7.00 2.57
CA SER A 277 -12.93 -8.01 3.62
C SER A 277 -13.30 -7.39 4.96
N GLU A 278 -13.98 -8.15 5.82
CA GLU A 278 -14.52 -7.66 7.10
C GLU A 278 -14.07 -8.55 8.25
N ALA A 279 -13.87 -7.97 9.43
CA ALA A 279 -13.70 -8.73 10.68
C ALA A 279 -13.98 -7.84 11.89
N ALA A 280 -14.06 -8.48 13.07
CA ALA A 280 -13.89 -7.76 14.32
C ALA A 280 -12.42 -7.28 14.45
N PRO A 281 -12.17 -6.15 15.14
CA PRO A 281 -10.82 -5.68 15.43
C PRO A 281 -10.11 -6.60 16.44
N ASP A 282 -8.79 -6.70 16.32
CA ASP A 282 -7.95 -7.30 17.35
C ASP A 282 -7.93 -6.44 18.63
N SER A 283 -7.61 -7.06 19.77
CA SER A 283 -7.41 -6.38 21.06
C SER A 283 -6.02 -6.74 21.63
N PRO A 284 -5.03 -5.82 21.58
CA PRO A 284 -5.09 -4.48 21.00
C PRO A 284 -5.18 -4.47 19.47
N PRO A 285 -5.59 -3.35 18.84
CA PRO A 285 -5.72 -3.24 17.39
C PRO A 285 -4.41 -3.51 16.64
N LEU A 286 -4.46 -4.37 15.62
CA LEU A 286 -3.31 -4.67 14.78
C LEU A 286 -3.02 -3.53 13.80
N ILE A 287 -2.13 -2.60 14.14
CA ILE A 287 -1.73 -1.49 13.25
C ILE A 287 -0.60 -1.91 12.30
N TRP A 288 0.42 -2.58 12.85
CA TRP A 288 1.64 -2.98 12.14
C TRP A 288 1.75 -4.50 12.06
N PRO A 289 2.54 -5.05 11.12
CA PRO A 289 2.93 -6.44 11.22
C PRO A 289 3.54 -6.73 12.60
N PRO A 290 3.17 -7.84 13.27
CA PRO A 290 3.79 -8.21 14.53
C PRO A 290 5.29 -8.51 14.32
N ASP A 291 6.09 -8.38 15.38
CA ASP A 291 7.56 -8.55 15.28
C ASP A 291 7.99 -9.96 14.85
N ASN A 292 7.13 -10.96 15.06
CA ASN A 292 7.34 -12.34 14.61
C ASN A 292 6.82 -12.62 13.19
N ALA A 293 6.29 -11.60 12.48
CA ALA A 293 5.85 -11.76 11.10
C ALA A 293 7.04 -12.08 10.19
N PRO A 294 6.86 -12.95 9.16
CA PRO A 294 7.87 -13.19 8.15
C PRO A 294 8.21 -11.90 7.38
N SER A 295 9.50 -11.59 7.26
CA SER A 295 9.98 -10.43 6.50
C SER A 295 11.26 -10.74 5.71
N VAL A 296 11.48 -9.97 4.66
CA VAL A 296 12.70 -10.01 3.84
C VAL A 296 13.20 -8.59 3.57
N LYS A 297 14.52 -8.42 3.57
CA LYS A 297 15.20 -7.16 3.30
C LYS A 297 16.41 -7.39 2.41
N VAL A 298 16.56 -6.61 1.34
CA VAL A 298 17.81 -6.55 0.58
C VAL A 298 18.84 -5.84 1.44
N VAL A 299 19.96 -6.49 1.75
CA VAL A 299 21.01 -5.94 2.62
C VAL A 299 22.26 -5.52 1.85
N SER A 300 22.53 -6.13 0.70
CA SER A 300 23.59 -5.67 -0.20
C SER A 300 23.36 -6.08 -1.65
N ILE A 301 23.93 -5.30 -2.57
CA ILE A 301 23.94 -5.57 -4.02
C ILE A 301 25.38 -5.40 -4.50
N GLY A 302 25.96 -6.44 -5.10
CA GLY A 302 27.34 -6.39 -5.60
C GLY A 302 28.39 -6.08 -4.53
N GLY A 303 28.11 -6.44 -3.27
CA GLY A 303 28.97 -6.14 -2.11
C GLY A 303 28.75 -4.76 -1.48
N ALA A 304 28.08 -3.82 -2.16
CA ALA A 304 27.70 -2.54 -1.58
C ALA A 304 26.48 -2.69 -0.67
N SER A 305 26.54 -2.12 0.54
CA SER A 305 25.45 -2.19 1.52
C SER A 305 24.25 -1.36 1.07
N ALA A 306 23.06 -1.94 1.15
CA ALA A 306 21.82 -1.18 0.96
C ALA A 306 21.56 -0.28 2.19
N PRO A 307 21.04 0.95 2.00
CA PRO A 307 20.66 1.79 3.11
C PRO A 307 19.52 1.16 3.92
N ASN A 308 19.40 1.56 5.19
CA ASN A 308 18.32 1.06 6.05
C ASN A 308 16.92 1.52 5.61
N ASP A 309 16.85 2.66 4.92
CA ASP A 309 15.63 3.28 4.42
C ASP A 309 15.81 3.64 2.93
N PRO A 310 15.74 2.62 2.03
CA PRO A 310 15.95 2.81 0.60
C PRO A 310 14.85 3.67 -0.01
N ARG A 311 15.24 4.59 -0.90
CA ARG A 311 14.35 5.57 -1.53
C ARG A 311 13.84 5.12 -2.90
N GLY A 312 14.50 4.16 -3.55
CA GLY A 312 14.10 3.64 -4.85
C GLY A 312 14.06 4.71 -5.95
N SER A 313 14.90 5.75 -5.83
CA SER A 313 14.92 6.84 -6.80
C SER A 313 15.48 6.39 -8.14
N LEU A 314 14.76 6.75 -9.21
CA LEU A 314 15.17 6.50 -10.59
C LEU A 314 15.90 7.69 -11.23
N ASN A 315 16.07 8.78 -10.48
CA ASN A 315 16.75 9.98 -10.93
C ASN A 315 18.26 9.85 -10.73
N LEU A 316 19.03 10.46 -11.65
CA LEU A 316 20.49 10.49 -11.56
C LEU A 316 20.94 11.19 -10.26
N GLY A 317 21.85 10.55 -9.52
CA GLY A 317 22.38 11.06 -8.25
C GLY A 317 21.54 10.73 -7.02
N GLY A 318 20.39 10.08 -7.18
CA GLY A 318 19.51 9.66 -6.06
C GLY A 318 19.56 8.17 -5.74
N GLN A 319 20.45 7.40 -6.37
CA GLN A 319 20.48 5.94 -6.22
C GLN A 319 20.88 5.50 -4.80
N ASP A 320 20.19 4.49 -4.28
CA ASP A 320 20.51 3.87 -2.98
C ASP A 320 21.84 3.10 -3.00
N VAL A 321 22.16 2.49 -4.13
CA VAL A 321 23.40 1.72 -4.35
C VAL A 321 23.91 2.00 -5.76
N THR A 322 25.21 2.29 -5.86
CA THR A 322 25.91 2.48 -7.14
C THR A 322 26.85 1.30 -7.39
N LEU A 323 26.73 0.68 -8.57
CA LEU A 323 27.55 -0.45 -9.00
C LEU A 323 28.54 0.01 -10.08
N THR A 324 29.79 -0.46 -9.98
CA THR A 324 30.85 -0.18 -10.97
C THR A 324 31.22 -1.46 -11.71
N GLY A 325 31.00 -1.48 -13.04
CA GLY A 325 31.33 -2.61 -13.90
C GLY A 325 30.12 -3.35 -14.49
N GLY A 326 30.39 -4.26 -15.42
CA GLY A 326 29.40 -5.15 -16.02
C GLY A 326 29.63 -6.60 -15.59
N GLY A 327 28.54 -7.36 -15.43
CA GLY A 327 28.59 -8.78 -15.07
C GLY A 327 27.52 -9.18 -14.06
N PRO A 328 27.44 -10.47 -13.69
CA PRO A 328 26.56 -10.93 -12.63
C PRO A 328 26.92 -10.28 -11.29
N VAL A 329 25.91 -9.77 -10.59
CA VAL A 329 26.03 -9.25 -9.23
C VAL A 329 25.22 -10.09 -8.26
N THR A 330 25.79 -10.29 -7.07
CA THR A 330 25.09 -10.98 -5.98
C THR A 330 24.22 -10.00 -5.22
N VAL A 331 22.92 -10.30 -5.14
CA VAL A 331 21.98 -9.63 -4.23
C VAL A 331 21.85 -10.49 -2.98
N ARG A 332 22.20 -9.92 -1.82
CA ARG A 332 22.07 -10.59 -0.53
C ARG A 332 20.80 -10.12 0.15
N VAL A 333 20.00 -11.07 0.60
CA VAL A 333 18.72 -10.86 1.27
C VAL A 333 18.77 -11.46 2.66
N GLU A 334 18.41 -10.66 3.66
CA GLU A 334 18.14 -11.12 5.02
C GLU A 334 16.66 -11.51 5.12
N ALA A 335 16.37 -12.68 5.66
CA ALA A 335 15.03 -13.18 5.91
C ALA A 335 14.84 -13.46 7.40
N ARG A 336 13.77 -12.93 8.00
CA ARG A 336 13.41 -13.13 9.41
C ARG A 336 12.06 -13.80 9.52
N ASN A 337 11.96 -14.76 10.43
CA ASN A 337 10.77 -15.58 10.67
C ASN A 337 10.21 -16.26 9.39
N VAL A 338 11.01 -16.41 8.34
CA VAL A 338 10.60 -17.06 7.09
C VAL A 338 10.72 -18.58 7.27
N PRO A 339 9.61 -19.34 7.16
CA PRO A 339 9.66 -20.79 7.28
C PRO A 339 10.59 -21.43 6.25
N ARG A 340 11.25 -22.55 6.62
CA ARG A 340 12.24 -23.21 5.75
C ARG A 340 11.67 -23.76 4.44
N ASN A 341 10.36 -23.99 4.38
CA ASN A 341 9.64 -24.45 3.20
C ASN A 341 9.08 -23.29 2.34
N TRP A 342 9.41 -22.04 2.68
CA TRP A 342 9.09 -20.88 1.83
C TRP A 342 10.20 -20.62 0.83
N ALA A 343 9.83 -19.95 -0.26
CA ALA A 343 10.77 -19.47 -1.27
C ALA A 343 11.04 -17.97 -1.07
N VAL A 344 12.27 -17.54 -1.36
CA VAL A 344 12.66 -16.14 -1.46
C VAL A 344 13.03 -15.82 -2.90
N VAL A 345 12.42 -14.79 -3.49
CA VAL A 345 12.71 -14.32 -4.85
C VAL A 345 13.15 -12.86 -4.83
N VAL A 346 14.03 -12.52 -5.76
CA VAL A 346 14.49 -11.14 -6.00
C VAL A 346 13.97 -10.69 -7.36
N TYR A 347 13.31 -9.55 -7.38
CA TYR A 347 12.82 -8.86 -8.57
C TYR A 347 13.78 -7.74 -8.94
N ALA A 348 14.07 -7.60 -10.24
CA ALA A 348 14.72 -6.42 -10.79
C ALA A 348 13.80 -5.78 -11.83
N VAL A 349 13.57 -4.47 -11.69
CA VAL A 349 12.81 -3.65 -12.64
C VAL A 349 13.75 -2.55 -13.15
N PRO A 350 14.42 -2.76 -14.29
CA PRO A 350 15.21 -1.73 -14.94
C PRO A 350 14.34 -0.56 -15.38
N ARG A 351 14.85 0.67 -15.36
CA ARG A 351 14.15 1.83 -15.93
C ARG A 351 13.89 1.68 -17.43
N HIS A 352 14.82 1.01 -18.11
CA HIS A 352 14.71 0.62 -19.51
C HIS A 352 15.12 -0.85 -19.64
N GLY A 353 14.18 -1.72 -19.98
CA GLY A 353 14.36 -3.17 -19.96
C GLY A 353 13.20 -3.90 -19.30
N GLN A 354 12.97 -5.14 -19.73
CA GLN A 354 11.96 -6.01 -19.12
C GLN A 354 12.33 -6.29 -17.66
N ARG A 355 11.32 -6.31 -16.78
CA ARG A 355 11.50 -6.82 -15.43
C ARG A 355 11.76 -8.32 -15.45
N PHE A 356 12.51 -8.81 -14.48
CA PHE A 356 12.77 -10.24 -14.30
C PHE A 356 12.89 -10.58 -12.82
N GLU A 357 12.76 -11.88 -12.50
CA GLU A 357 12.91 -12.40 -11.15
C GLU A 357 13.93 -13.54 -11.10
N VAL A 358 14.61 -13.67 -9.97
CA VAL A 358 15.58 -14.74 -9.70
C VAL A 358 15.25 -15.36 -8.35
N GLN A 359 15.14 -16.69 -8.31
CA GLN A 359 15.01 -17.44 -7.07
C GLN A 359 16.30 -17.32 -6.27
N ALA A 360 16.21 -16.80 -5.04
CA ALA A 360 17.33 -16.76 -4.13
C ALA A 360 17.56 -18.13 -3.49
N ILE A 361 18.81 -18.43 -3.17
CA ILE A 361 19.25 -19.66 -2.51
C ILE A 361 19.68 -19.31 -1.08
N ARG A 362 19.18 -20.07 -0.09
CA ARG A 362 19.60 -19.90 1.30
C ARG A 362 21.06 -20.34 1.45
N VAL A 363 21.91 -19.45 1.92
CA VAL A 363 23.34 -19.72 2.12
C VAL A 363 23.69 -19.97 3.59
N SER A 364 22.91 -19.45 4.55
CA SER A 364 23.11 -19.69 5.98
C SER A 364 21.86 -19.40 6.82
N GLY A 365 21.92 -19.78 8.10
CA GLY A 365 20.88 -19.50 9.09
C GLY A 365 19.64 -20.40 8.99
N ASP A 366 18.59 -20.00 9.71
CA ASP A 366 17.35 -20.74 9.88
C ASP A 366 16.11 -19.80 9.92
N THR A 367 15.01 -20.25 10.53
CA THR A 367 13.74 -19.52 10.47
C THR A 367 13.79 -18.18 11.20
N PRO A 368 14.30 -18.07 12.44
CA PRO A 368 14.49 -16.77 13.10
C PRO A 368 15.30 -15.77 12.26
N LEU A 369 16.39 -16.23 11.63
CA LEU A 369 17.22 -15.41 10.77
C LEU A 369 17.99 -16.28 9.75
N SER A 370 17.80 -16.01 8.46
CA SER A 370 18.55 -16.65 7.38
C SER A 370 19.04 -15.66 6.34
N ILE A 371 20.13 -16.03 5.67
CA ILE A 371 20.71 -15.26 4.56
C ILE A 371 20.46 -16.01 3.26
N TRP A 372 20.03 -15.27 2.25
CA TRP A 372 19.73 -15.75 0.91
C TRP A 372 20.50 -14.93 -0.12
N GLU A 373 20.91 -15.58 -1.21
CA GLU A 373 21.64 -14.93 -2.30
C GLU A 373 21.00 -15.23 -3.66
N ALA A 374 20.90 -14.21 -4.50
CA ALA A 374 20.47 -14.31 -5.89
C ALA A 374 21.53 -13.70 -6.80
N GLN A 375 21.87 -14.38 -7.91
CA GLN A 375 22.79 -13.87 -8.92
C GLN A 375 22.00 -13.20 -10.04
N LEU A 376 22.22 -11.91 -10.25
CA LEU A 376 21.50 -11.10 -11.24
C LEU A 376 22.46 -10.52 -12.27
N THR A 377 22.11 -10.61 -13.55
CA THR A 377 22.75 -9.82 -14.61
C THR A 377 21.91 -8.58 -14.85
N LEU A 378 22.34 -7.44 -14.30
CA LEU A 378 21.60 -6.17 -14.43
C LEU A 378 21.96 -5.48 -15.76
N PRO A 379 20.97 -4.97 -16.52
CA PRO A 379 21.27 -4.12 -17.67
C PRO A 379 21.85 -2.78 -17.22
N PRO A 380 22.61 -2.07 -18.09
CA PRO A 380 23.11 -0.73 -17.79
C PRO A 380 21.97 0.25 -17.48
N GLY A 381 22.21 1.15 -16.52
CA GLY A 381 21.27 2.21 -16.13
C GLY A 381 20.77 2.08 -14.71
N ALA A 382 19.66 2.77 -14.41
CA ALA A 382 18.99 2.71 -13.12
C ALA A 382 17.87 1.67 -13.10
N GLY A 383 17.53 1.16 -11.94
CA GLY A 383 16.41 0.24 -11.73
C GLY A 383 16.09 0.07 -10.26
N VAL A 384 15.02 -0.67 -9.97
CA VAL A 384 14.59 -1.01 -8.61
C VAL A 384 14.80 -2.50 -8.38
N ILE A 385 15.34 -2.86 -7.20
CA ILE A 385 15.42 -4.24 -6.73
C ILE A 385 14.46 -4.41 -5.56
N GLN A 386 13.68 -5.49 -5.57
CA GLN A 386 12.76 -5.86 -4.49
C GLN A 386 12.97 -7.33 -4.12
N ALA A 387 12.71 -7.69 -2.87
CA ALA A 387 12.71 -9.08 -2.43
C ALA A 387 11.33 -9.48 -1.90
N ARG A 388 10.97 -10.76 -2.06
CA ARG A 388 9.73 -11.32 -1.55
C ARG A 388 9.96 -12.73 -1.01
N ALA A 389 9.39 -13.01 0.15
CA ALA A 389 9.17 -14.37 0.61
C ALA A 389 7.72 -14.81 0.35
N TYR A 390 7.52 -16.09 0.02
CA TYR A 390 6.18 -16.67 -0.15
C TYR A 390 6.15 -18.16 0.14
N ARG A 391 4.97 -18.65 0.52
CA ARG A 391 4.67 -20.09 0.56
C ARG A 391 4.41 -20.60 -0.87
N PRO A 392 5.21 -21.54 -1.41
CA PRO A 392 5.07 -22.07 -2.77
C PRO A 392 3.73 -22.71 -3.05
#